data_AF-A0A0U3LLD8-F1
#
_entry.id   AF-A0A0U3LLD8-F1
#
_cell.length_a   1.000
_cell.length_b   1.000
_cell.length_c   1.000
_cell.angle_alpha   90.00
_cell.angle_beta   90.00
_cell.angle_gamma   90.00
#
_symmetry.space_group_name_H-M   'P 1'
#
loop_
_entity.id
_entity.type
_entity.pdbx_description
1 polymer ?
#
loop_
_entity_poly.entity_id
_entity_poly.type
_entity_poly.pdbx_seq_one_letter_code
_entity_poly.pdbx_strand_id
1 'polypeptide(L)'
;MAIGLTPFRHRRTRRLARASLVFLWLFTALVSVLEMHGEGQHLLEAAQVSATWIVPVILAGAGLDLLLGLAMWRWHRRWVYLAAALAMLGMTVVATLILPGLWLDPLGRLSKNVPIAALLLILHEDAPA
;
A
#
# COMPACT_ATOMS: atom_id res chain seq x y z
N MET A 1 10.23 24.10 -13.67
CA MET A 1 8.76 24.15 -13.66
C MET A 1 8.29 23.66 -12.30
N ALA A 2 8.13 24.58 -11.34
CA ALA A 2 7.63 24.22 -10.01
C ALA A 2 6.13 23.98 -10.14
N ILE A 3 5.71 22.73 -10.09
CA ILE A 3 4.31 22.38 -9.90
C ILE A 3 3.95 22.97 -8.53
N GLY A 4 3.19 24.06 -8.53
CA GLY A 4 2.71 24.70 -7.32
C GLY A 4 1.74 23.79 -6.61
N LEU A 5 2.26 22.84 -5.85
CA LEU A 5 1.49 22.02 -4.93
C LEU A 5 1.15 22.92 -3.76
N THR A 6 -0.03 23.54 -3.85
CA THR A 6 -0.62 24.34 -2.78
C THR A 6 -0.47 23.56 -1.48
N PRO A 7 0.24 24.09 -0.47
CA PRO A 7 0.38 23.40 0.80
C PRO A 7 -1.02 23.11 1.31
N PHE A 8 -1.27 21.86 1.72
CA PHE A 8 -2.55 21.39 2.23
C PHE A 8 -2.96 22.24 3.46
N ARG A 9 -3.62 23.37 3.21
CA ARG A 9 -3.86 24.41 4.23
C ARG A 9 -4.81 23.95 5.34
N HIS A 10 -5.53 22.84 5.14
CA HIS A 10 -6.49 22.32 6.12
C HIS A 10 -5.92 21.12 6.89
N ARG A 11 -5.51 21.35 8.15
CA ARG A 11 -5.09 20.31 9.10
C ARG A 11 -6.04 19.11 9.18
N ARG A 12 -7.35 19.33 8.95
CA ARG A 12 -8.38 18.28 8.91
C ARG A 12 -8.18 17.33 7.73
N THR A 13 -8.04 17.86 6.52
CA THR A 13 -7.90 17.04 5.30
C THR A 13 -6.64 16.19 5.34
N ARG A 14 -5.53 16.73 5.87
CA ARG A 14 -4.32 15.94 6.12
C ARG A 14 -4.56 14.80 7.10
N ARG A 15 -5.21 15.07 8.24
CA ARG A 15 -5.50 14.03 9.24
C ARG A 15 -6.37 12.94 8.65
N LEU A 16 -7.35 13.31 7.83
CA LEU A 16 -8.22 12.37 7.11
C LEU A 16 -7.41 11.54 6.10
N ALA A 17 -6.58 12.17 5.28
CA ALA A 17 -5.72 11.46 4.32
C ALA A 17 -4.74 10.51 5.01
N ARG A 18 -4.13 10.91 6.12
CA ARG A 18 -3.26 10.00 6.90
C ARG A 18 -4.06 8.87 7.52
N ALA A 19 -5.21 9.17 8.11
CA ALA A 19 -6.06 8.17 8.75
C ALA A 19 -6.60 7.15 7.73
N SER A 20 -6.94 7.58 6.52
CA SER A 20 -7.39 6.66 5.46
C SER A 20 -6.29 5.71 5.02
N LEU A 21 -5.04 6.18 4.87
CA LEU A 21 -3.91 5.31 4.56
C LEU A 21 -3.56 4.38 5.72
N VAL A 22 -3.55 4.88 6.97
CA VAL A 22 -3.34 4.03 8.15
C VAL A 22 -4.40 2.93 8.20
N PHE A 23 -5.67 3.29 8.05
CA PHE A 23 -6.77 2.33 7.99
C PHE A 23 -6.54 1.32 6.88
N LEU A 24 -6.24 1.76 5.65
CA LEU A 24 -6.03 0.90 4.50
C LEU A 24 -4.92 -0.13 4.77
N TRP A 25 -3.75 0.30 5.26
CA TRP A 25 -2.62 -0.59 5.56
C TRP A 25 -2.91 -1.57 6.71
N LEU A 26 -3.52 -1.10 7.79
CA LEU A 26 -3.85 -1.99 8.92
C LEU A 26 -4.98 -2.97 8.56
N PHE A 27 -5.96 -2.54 7.79
CA PHE A 27 -7.06 -3.38 7.35
C PHE A 27 -6.58 -4.44 6.34
N THR A 28 -5.70 -4.08 5.41
CA THR A 28 -5.09 -5.05 4.47
C THR A 28 -4.22 -6.07 5.19
N ALA A 29 -3.45 -5.67 6.20
CA ALA A 29 -2.71 -6.61 7.06
C ALA A 29 -3.65 -7.59 7.78
N LEU A 30 -4.74 -7.09 8.37
CA LEU A 30 -5.74 -7.91 9.05
C LEU A 30 -6.42 -8.89 8.09
N VAL A 31 -6.91 -8.38 6.95
CA VAL A 31 -7.58 -9.21 5.93
C VAL A 31 -6.63 -10.27 5.39
N SER A 32 -5.34 -9.95 5.18
CA SER A 32 -4.37 -10.93 4.69
C SER A 32 -4.16 -12.12 5.63
N VAL A 33 -4.30 -11.89 6.95
CA VAL A 33 -4.22 -12.96 7.96
C VAL A 33 -5.54 -13.75 8.04
N LEU A 34 -6.69 -13.06 7.96
CA LEU A 34 -8.00 -13.71 8.00
C LEU A 34 -8.28 -14.55 6.74
N GLU A 35 -7.95 -14.00 5.57
CA GLU A 35 -8.12 -14.61 4.25
C GLU A 35 -6.83 -15.29 3.78
N MET A 36 -6.06 -15.88 4.69
CA MET A 36 -4.76 -16.50 4.39
C MET A 36 -4.86 -17.60 3.32
N HIS A 37 -6.03 -18.26 3.21
CA HIS A 37 -6.32 -19.28 2.19
C HIS A 37 -7.32 -18.79 1.12
N GLY A 38 -7.53 -17.47 1.04
CA GLY A 38 -8.47 -16.86 0.10
C GLY A 38 -7.78 -16.37 -1.18
N GLU A 39 -8.22 -15.21 -1.65
CA GLU A 39 -7.76 -14.57 -2.89
C GLU A 39 -6.23 -14.38 -2.98
N GLY A 40 -5.55 -14.11 -1.85
CA GLY A 40 -4.09 -13.95 -1.81
C GLY A 40 -3.35 -15.23 -2.19
N GLN A 41 -3.85 -16.38 -1.76
CA GLN A 41 -3.30 -17.68 -2.12
C GLN A 41 -3.52 -17.98 -3.61
N HIS A 42 -4.75 -17.79 -4.11
CA HIS A 42 -5.05 -18.01 -5.53
C HIS A 42 -4.20 -17.15 -6.46
N LEU A 43 -3.89 -15.91 -6.08
CA LEU A 43 -3.01 -15.03 -6.84
C LEU A 43 -1.56 -15.56 -6.87
N LEU A 44 -1.06 -16.08 -5.74
CA LEU A 44 0.28 -16.65 -5.67
C LEU A 44 0.39 -18.00 -6.41
N GLU A 45 -0.67 -18.80 -6.41
CA GLU A 45 -0.77 -20.01 -7.24
C GLU A 45 -0.78 -19.67 -8.73
N ALA A 46 -1.56 -18.66 -9.15
CA ALA A 46 -1.57 -18.15 -10.52
C ALA A 46 -0.20 -17.58 -10.92
N ALA A 47 0.56 -17.04 -9.96
CA ALA A 47 1.94 -16.60 -10.12
C ALA A 47 2.97 -17.74 -10.12
N GLN A 48 2.53 -19.01 -10.04
CA GLN A 48 3.36 -20.21 -9.97
C GLN A 48 4.34 -20.21 -8.79
N VAL A 49 3.98 -19.56 -7.67
CA VAL A 49 4.75 -19.61 -6.44
C VAL A 49 4.63 -21.01 -5.83
N SER A 50 5.77 -21.59 -5.43
CA SER A 50 5.77 -22.90 -4.77
C SER A 50 4.92 -22.88 -3.50
N ALA A 51 4.14 -23.94 -3.28
CA ALA A 51 3.21 -24.07 -2.16
C ALA A 51 3.87 -23.81 -0.78
N THR A 52 5.14 -24.19 -0.60
CA THR A 52 5.90 -23.96 0.63
C THR A 52 6.11 -22.47 0.93
N TRP A 53 6.12 -21.62 -0.10
CA TRP A 53 6.38 -20.18 0.01
C TRP A 53 5.12 -19.32 0.09
N ILE A 54 3.94 -19.85 -0.28
CA ILE A 54 2.70 -19.08 -0.32
C ILE A 54 2.39 -18.42 1.04
N VAL A 55 2.25 -19.23 2.10
CA VAL A 55 1.93 -18.72 3.44
C VAL A 55 3.01 -17.76 3.98
N PRO A 56 4.32 -18.08 3.92
CA PRO A 56 5.38 -17.14 4.31
C PRO A 56 5.31 -15.80 3.57
N VAL A 57 5.04 -15.79 2.27
CA VAL A 57 4.91 -14.54 1.48
C VAL A 57 3.69 -13.73 1.92
N ILE A 58 2.55 -14.37 2.15
CA ILE A 58 1.34 -13.70 2.64
C ILE A 58 1.60 -13.06 4.01
N LEU A 59 2.21 -13.79 4.94
CA LEU A 59 2.52 -13.28 6.28
C LEU A 59 3.58 -12.17 6.23
N ALA A 60 4.57 -12.27 5.34
CA ALA A 60 5.56 -11.21 5.15
C ALA A 60 4.92 -9.93 4.61
N GLY A 61 4.00 -10.04 3.64
CA GLY A 61 3.21 -8.91 3.13
C GLY A 61 2.33 -8.30 4.22
N ALA A 62 1.59 -9.12 4.96
CA ALA A 62 0.76 -8.66 6.07
C ALA A 62 1.57 -7.97 7.17
N GLY A 63 2.74 -8.50 7.51
CA GLY A 63 3.66 -7.92 8.47
C GLY A 63 4.22 -6.58 8.00
N LEU A 64 4.61 -6.47 6.72
CA LEU A 64 5.04 -5.22 6.11
C LEU A 64 3.91 -4.18 6.16
N ASP A 65 2.69 -4.56 5.82
CA ASP A 65 1.55 -3.65 5.84
C ASP A 65 1.22 -3.17 7.26
N LEU A 66 1.28 -4.07 8.25
CA LEU A 66 1.11 -3.74 9.66
C LEU A 66 2.17 -2.73 10.13
N LEU A 67 3.44 -2.98 9.84
CA LEU A 67 4.55 -2.12 10.24
C LEU A 67 4.43 -0.72 9.61
N LEU A 68 4.09 -0.64 8.32
CA LEU A 68 3.89 0.62 7.62
C LEU A 68 2.65 1.38 8.14
N GLY A 69 1.55 0.68 8.38
CA GLY A 69 0.33 1.25 8.98
C GLY A 69 0.60 1.85 10.36
N LEU A 70 1.30 1.11 11.24
CA LEU A 70 1.70 1.59 12.56
C LEU A 70 2.69 2.75 12.49
N ALA A 71 3.66 2.68 11.57
CA ALA A 71 4.62 3.76 11.36
C ALA A 71 3.93 5.05 10.91
N MET A 72 3.00 4.99 9.95
CA MET A 72 2.20 6.13 9.50
C MET A 72 1.27 6.67 10.59
N TRP A 73 0.77 5.81 11.46
CA TRP A 73 -0.04 6.22 12.60
C TRP A 73 0.78 7.02 13.60
N ARG A 74 1.97 6.49 13.96
CA ARG A 74 2.85 6.99 15.00
C ARG A 74 3.69 8.20 14.59
N TRP A 75 4.12 8.27 13.33
CA TRP A 75 5.05 9.27 12.83
C TRP A 75 4.53 9.93 11.55
N HIS A 76 4.45 11.25 11.58
CA HIS A 76 4.21 12.06 10.40
C HIS A 76 5.55 12.58 9.89
N ARG A 77 6.27 11.75 9.13
CA ARG A 77 7.62 11.99 8.62
C ARG A 77 7.74 11.57 7.16
N ARG A 78 8.55 12.29 6.39
CA ARG A 78 8.76 12.03 4.95
C ARG A 78 9.18 10.61 4.64
N TRP A 79 10.10 10.06 5.44
CA TRP A 79 10.65 8.72 5.23
C TRP A 79 9.60 7.63 5.38
N VAL A 80 8.58 7.82 6.23
CA VAL A 80 7.51 6.83 6.42
C VAL A 80 6.66 6.70 5.16
N TYR A 81 6.26 7.83 4.59
CA TYR A 81 5.48 7.86 3.35
C TYR A 81 6.29 7.36 2.15
N LEU A 82 7.59 7.67 2.12
CA LEU A 82 8.49 7.14 1.11
C LEU A 82 8.64 5.62 1.21
N ALA A 83 8.83 5.08 2.42
CA ALA A 83 8.91 3.65 2.66
C ALA A 83 7.62 2.93 2.22
N ALA A 84 6.46 3.48 2.59
CA ALA A 84 5.17 2.95 2.16
C ALA A 84 4.98 3.00 0.64
N ALA A 85 5.39 4.09 0.00
CA ALA A 85 5.34 4.23 -1.45
C ALA A 85 6.25 3.22 -2.15
N LEU A 86 7.50 3.05 -1.69
CA LEU A 86 8.45 2.11 -2.28
C LEU A 86 8.00 0.66 -2.12
N ALA A 87 7.49 0.29 -0.93
CA ALA A 87 6.93 -1.04 -0.70
C ALA A 87 5.74 -1.33 -1.63
N MET A 88 4.76 -0.42 -1.67
CA MET A 88 3.58 -0.55 -2.53
C MET A 88 3.97 -0.61 -4.02
N LEU A 89 4.84 0.29 -4.49
CA LEU A 89 5.30 0.32 -5.88
C LEU A 89 6.07 -0.95 -6.23
N GLY A 90 6.97 -1.42 -5.37
CA GLY A 90 7.72 -2.65 -5.59
C GLY A 90 6.79 -3.85 -5.79
N MET A 91 5.80 -4.02 -4.91
CA MET A 91 4.78 -5.07 -5.05
C MET A 91 3.91 -4.87 -6.31
N THR A 92 3.58 -3.63 -6.65
CA THR A 92 2.79 -3.31 -7.85
C THR A 92 3.53 -3.67 -9.13
N VAL A 93 4.83 -3.37 -9.20
CA VAL A 93 5.69 -3.71 -10.35
C VAL A 93 5.78 -5.23 -10.49
N VAL A 94 6.06 -5.95 -9.40
CA VAL A 94 6.11 -7.42 -9.42
C VAL A 94 4.77 -8.01 -9.88
N ALA A 95 3.65 -7.56 -9.31
CA ALA A 95 2.32 -8.02 -9.71
C ALA A 95 1.99 -7.70 -11.17
N THR A 96 2.41 -6.53 -11.67
CA THR A 96 2.20 -6.13 -13.07
C THR A 96 2.98 -7.03 -14.03
N LEU A 97 4.21 -7.42 -13.67
CA LEU A 97 5.04 -8.31 -14.50
C LEU A 97 4.51 -9.74 -14.55
N ILE A 98 3.98 -10.23 -13.42
CA ILE A 98 3.46 -11.60 -13.32
C ILE A 98 2.05 -11.71 -13.93
N LEU A 99 1.18 -10.76 -13.61
CA LEU A 99 -0.24 -10.82 -13.95
C LEU A 99 -0.77 -9.43 -14.38
N PRO A 100 -0.41 -8.95 -15.59
CA PRO A 100 -0.78 -7.61 -16.05
C PRO A 100 -2.30 -7.38 -16.14
N GLY A 101 -3.09 -8.46 -16.26
CA GLY A 101 -4.55 -8.40 -16.24
C GLY A 101 -5.14 -7.81 -14.95
N LEU A 102 -4.38 -7.78 -13.84
CA LEU A 102 -4.82 -7.18 -12.56
C LEU A 102 -5.09 -5.66 -12.65
N TRP A 103 -4.63 -4.98 -13.72
CA TRP A 103 -4.99 -3.60 -14.01
C TRP A 103 -6.46 -3.44 -14.44
N LEU A 104 -7.01 -4.46 -15.10
CA LEU A 104 -8.39 -4.49 -15.61
C LEU A 104 -9.35 -5.23 -14.67
N ASP A 105 -8.87 -5.66 -13.49
CA ASP A 105 -9.69 -6.31 -12.48
C ASP A 105 -10.86 -5.39 -12.05
N PRO A 106 -12.12 -5.88 -11.98
CA PRO A 106 -13.28 -5.06 -11.65
C PRO A 106 -13.21 -4.39 -10.27
N LEU A 107 -12.48 -4.98 -9.32
CA LEU A 107 -12.25 -4.43 -7.98
C LEU A 107 -11.05 -3.47 -7.95
N GLY A 108 -10.40 -3.25 -9.09
CA GLY A 108 -9.31 -2.28 -9.25
C GLY A 108 -8.07 -2.64 -8.44
N ARG A 109 -7.70 -3.93 -8.34
CA ARG A 109 -6.58 -4.40 -7.50
C ARG A 109 -5.29 -3.60 -7.66
N LEU A 110 -4.84 -3.33 -8.89
CA LEU A 110 -3.66 -2.47 -9.13
C LEU A 110 -4.03 -1.01 -9.37
N SER A 111 -5.17 -0.74 -10.03
CA SER A 111 -5.60 0.62 -10.36
C SER A 111 -5.83 1.50 -9.13
N LYS A 112 -6.22 0.92 -7.99
CA LYS A 112 -6.32 1.65 -6.70
C LYS A 112 -4.97 2.16 -6.18
N ASN A 113 -3.85 1.59 -6.60
CA ASN A 113 -2.52 2.02 -6.17
C ASN A 113 -2.14 3.40 -6.75
N VAL A 114 -2.76 3.82 -7.86
CA VAL A 114 -2.54 5.15 -8.45
C VAL A 114 -3.02 6.28 -7.52
N PRO A 115 -4.29 6.33 -7.06
CA PRO A 115 -4.71 7.35 -6.11
C PRO A 115 -4.01 7.21 -4.75
N ILE A 116 -3.64 6.00 -4.32
CA ILE A 116 -2.83 5.79 -3.11
C ILE A 116 -1.45 6.44 -3.25
N ALA A 117 -0.77 6.27 -4.38
CA ALA A 117 0.52 6.90 -4.66
C ALA A 117 0.42 8.42 -4.62
N ALA A 118 -0.64 8.99 -5.19
CA ALA A 118 -0.90 10.43 -5.14
C ALA A 118 -1.07 10.93 -3.69
N LEU A 119 -1.85 10.21 -2.87
CA LEU A 119 -2.02 10.56 -1.45
C LEU A 119 -0.72 10.45 -0.65
N LEU A 120 0.10 9.42 -0.91
CA LEU A 120 1.40 9.27 -0.28
C LEU A 120 2.35 10.40 -0.67
N LEU A 121 2.39 10.81 -1.94
CA LEU A 121 3.18 11.94 -2.41
C LEU A 121 2.76 13.25 -1.72
N ILE A 122 1.45 13.51 -1.66
CA ILE A 122 0.90 14.69 -0.98
C ILE A 122 1.32 14.73 0.50
N LEU A 123 1.20 13.59 1.21
CA LEU A 123 1.60 13.51 2.62
C LEU A 123 3.11 13.59 2.82
N HIS A 124 3.89 13.07 1.86
CA HIS A 124 5.35 13.18 1.86
C HIS A 124 5.79 14.65 1.76
N GLU A 125 5.17 15.43 0.89
CA GLU A 125 5.49 16.85 0.72
C GLU A 125 5.10 17.70 1.93
N ASP A 126 3.93 17.42 2.54
CA ASP A 126 3.46 18.12 3.75
C ASP A 126 4.28 17.75 5.01
N ALA A 127 4.80 16.53 5.07
CA ALA A 127 5.50 16.07 6.25
C ALA A 127 6.81 16.84 6.50
N PRO A 128 7.13 17.12 7.78
CA PRO A 128 8.44 17.63 8.14
C PRO A 128 9.50 16.59 7.75
N ALA A 129 10.66 17.10 7.32
CA ALA A 129 11.85 16.29 7.05
C ALA A 129 12.13 15.29 8.19
#